data_AF-A0A6M1PJ25-F1
#
_entry.id   AF-A0A6M1PJ25-F1
#
_cell.length_a   1.000
_cell.length_b   1.000
_cell.length_c   1.000
_cell.angle_alpha   90.00
_cell.angle_beta   90.00
_cell.angle_gamma   90.00
#
_symmetry.space_group_name_H-M   'P 1'
#
loop_
_entity.id
_entity.type
_entity.pdbx_description
1 polymer ?
#
loop_
_entity_poly.entity_id
_entity_poly.type
_entity_poly.pdbx_seq_one_letter_code
_entity_poly.pdbx_strand_id
1 'polypeptide(L)'
;MNDSKNRDSEAVALVTGASSGFGLLTAVKLAELGYTVIATMREPSRKEELERRAERSGILGRVRVMRMDVTDPAGIEETVKAVLADYDRIDVLVNNAGYAAGGFVEEVPPEAWRQQLETNFFGLVAVTKAVLPQMRERRTGLIVNIGSVSGRAAFPGFGPYAASKFAVEGFSECLRHEMSPFGVKVVLLEPGAYRTPIWNKGLSQIASAEDSPYRARLDAVLKYSRKAAVTAPDPQEVADLIGRIVRLRSPRLRYVLGRGSRLMIGGRALLPWSWFERIVARALK
;
A
#
# COMPACT_ATOMS: atom_id res chain seq x y z
N MET A 1 33.22 21.70 4.60
CA MET A 1 31.99 22.52 4.83
C MET A 1 31.58 23.15 3.50
N ASN A 2 30.79 22.46 2.66
CA ASN A 2 30.04 23.09 1.57
C ASN A 2 28.93 22.19 0.98
N ASP A 3 28.43 21.21 1.75
CA ASP A 3 27.51 20.18 1.26
C ASP A 3 26.06 20.38 1.74
N SER A 4 25.77 21.53 2.37
CA SER A 4 24.45 21.84 2.94
C SER A 4 23.59 22.74 2.05
N LYS A 5 24.16 23.43 1.05
CA LYS A 5 23.42 24.43 0.25
C LYS A 5 22.70 23.90 -0.99
N ASN A 6 22.76 22.60 -1.29
CA ASN A 6 22.10 22.02 -2.48
C ASN A 6 20.90 21.11 -2.14
N ARG A 7 20.59 20.90 -0.86
CA ARG A 7 19.45 20.06 -0.42
C ARG A 7 18.10 20.76 -0.48
N ASP A 8 18.08 22.09 -0.50
CA ASP A 8 16.86 22.91 -0.44
C ASP A 8 16.01 22.89 -1.73
N SER A 9 16.46 22.20 -2.79
CA SER A 9 15.77 22.16 -4.10
C SER A 9 15.25 20.79 -4.52
N GLU A 10 15.57 19.72 -3.78
CA GLU A 10 15.20 18.36 -4.19
C GLU A 10 13.82 17.96 -3.68
N ALA A 11 12.97 17.44 -4.56
CA ALA A 11 11.65 16.97 -4.18
C ALA A 11 11.74 15.75 -3.24
N VAL A 12 10.91 15.71 -2.21
CA VAL A 12 10.97 14.68 -1.17
C VAL A 12 9.80 13.72 -1.29
N ALA A 13 10.08 12.42 -1.22
CA ALA A 13 9.07 11.37 -1.17
C ALA A 13 9.16 10.56 0.12
N LEU A 14 8.07 10.45 0.86
CA LEU A 14 7.92 9.58 2.02
C LEU A 14 7.21 8.28 1.60
N VAL A 15 7.85 7.14 1.77
CA VAL A 15 7.31 5.82 1.40
C VAL A 15 7.21 4.93 2.63
N THR A 16 5.99 4.52 3.00
CA THR A 16 5.77 3.62 4.14
C THR A 16 5.92 2.16 3.77
N GLY A 17 6.50 1.34 4.63
CA GLY A 17 6.65 -0.11 4.38
C GLY A 17 7.63 -0.43 3.25
N ALA A 18 8.76 0.28 3.19
CA ALA A 18 9.74 0.21 2.10
C ALA A 18 10.74 -0.95 2.19
N SER A 19 10.57 -1.89 3.12
CA SER A 19 11.50 -3.03 3.31
C SER A 19 11.30 -4.17 2.30
N SER A 20 10.19 -4.21 1.56
CA SER A 20 9.94 -5.23 0.55
C SER A 20 8.81 -4.83 -0.41
N GLY A 21 8.56 -5.66 -1.43
CA GLY A 21 7.38 -5.55 -2.29
C GLY A 21 7.26 -4.20 -2.99
N PHE A 22 6.04 -3.68 -3.12
CA PHE A 22 5.78 -2.41 -3.81
C PHE A 22 6.51 -1.23 -3.17
N GLY A 23 6.55 -1.14 -1.84
CA GLY A 23 7.21 -0.04 -1.12
C GLY A 23 8.69 0.07 -1.47
N LEU A 24 9.41 -1.05 -1.45
CA LEU A 24 10.83 -1.10 -1.82
C LEU A 24 11.05 -0.66 -3.27
N LEU A 25 10.31 -1.25 -4.21
CA LEU A 25 10.44 -0.93 -5.63
C LEU A 25 10.06 0.52 -5.93
N THR A 26 9.04 1.03 -5.23
CA THR A 26 8.62 2.44 -5.34
C THR A 26 9.68 3.38 -4.80
N ALA A 27 10.30 3.05 -3.67
CA ALA A 27 11.40 3.85 -3.11
C ALA A 27 12.57 3.94 -4.09
N VAL A 28 13.00 2.81 -4.67
CA VAL A 28 14.04 2.80 -5.71
C VAL A 28 13.60 3.63 -6.92
N LYS A 29 12.39 3.42 -7.41
CA LYS A 29 11.89 4.13 -8.60
C LYS A 29 11.83 5.64 -8.39
N LEU A 30 11.38 6.11 -7.23
CA LEU A 30 11.32 7.55 -6.95
C LEU A 30 12.72 8.16 -6.84
N ALA A 31 13.67 7.45 -6.24
CA ALA A 31 15.05 7.89 -6.18
C ALA A 31 15.71 7.98 -7.58
N GLU A 32 15.43 7.02 -8.47
CA GLU A 32 15.83 7.07 -9.89
C GLU A 32 15.24 8.30 -10.63
N LEU A 33 14.11 8.82 -10.17
CA LEU A 33 13.48 10.01 -10.74
C LEU A 33 14.00 11.32 -10.12
N GLY A 34 15.01 11.24 -9.23
CA GLY A 34 15.65 12.38 -8.61
C GLY A 34 15.02 12.85 -7.30
N TYR A 35 14.08 12.08 -6.72
CA TYR A 35 13.54 12.41 -5.40
C TYR A 35 14.55 12.04 -4.32
N THR A 36 14.62 12.84 -3.25
CA THR A 36 15.12 12.34 -1.97
C THR A 36 14.03 11.49 -1.33
N VAL A 37 14.31 10.21 -1.11
CA VAL A 37 13.33 9.23 -0.64
C VAL A 37 13.57 8.90 0.83
N ILE A 38 12.57 9.21 1.65
CA ILE A 38 12.47 8.74 3.03
C ILE A 38 11.75 7.38 3.00
N ALA A 39 12.55 6.31 3.03
CA ALA A 39 12.08 4.94 3.00
C ALA A 39 11.86 4.44 4.43
N THR A 40 10.61 4.35 4.87
CA THR A 40 10.31 3.94 6.25
C THR A 40 9.96 2.47 6.38
N MET A 41 10.36 1.88 7.51
CA MET A 41 10.07 0.49 7.85
C MET A 41 10.10 0.30 9.37
N ARG A 42 9.35 -0.68 9.88
CA ARG A 42 9.34 -1.03 11.31
C ARG A 42 10.70 -1.53 11.81
N GLU A 43 11.39 -2.28 10.95
CA GLU A 43 12.66 -2.94 11.23
C GLU A 43 13.72 -2.47 10.22
N PRO A 44 14.50 -1.42 10.53
CA PRO A 44 15.56 -0.92 9.64
C PRO A 44 16.64 -1.96 9.30
N SER A 45 16.78 -3.02 10.10
CA SER A 45 17.64 -4.18 9.84
C SER A 45 17.18 -5.05 8.65
N ARG A 46 16.19 -4.59 7.88
CA ARG A 46 15.69 -5.25 6.64
C ARG A 46 15.93 -4.40 5.40
N LYS A 47 16.85 -3.44 5.48
CA LYS A 47 17.13 -2.46 4.43
C LYS A 47 18.07 -2.99 3.34
N GLU A 48 18.70 -4.15 3.52
CA GLU A 48 19.81 -4.64 2.70
C GLU A 48 19.45 -4.73 1.22
N GLU A 49 18.25 -5.22 0.90
CA GLU A 49 17.79 -5.30 -0.50
C GLU A 49 17.48 -3.92 -1.10
N LEU A 50 16.97 -2.99 -0.28
CA LEU A 50 16.73 -1.62 -0.74
C LEU A 50 18.07 -0.94 -1.05
N GLU A 51 19.03 -1.00 -0.12
CA GLU A 51 20.36 -0.42 -0.28
C GLU A 51 21.12 -1.05 -1.44
N ARG A 52 21.07 -2.38 -1.59
CA ARG A 52 21.70 -3.09 -2.72
C ARG A 52 21.15 -2.64 -4.07
N ARG A 53 19.83 -2.48 -4.21
CA ARG A 53 19.24 -1.97 -5.46
C ARG A 53 19.61 -0.51 -5.68
N ALA A 54 19.56 0.28 -4.62
CA ALA A 54 19.90 1.69 -4.67
C ALA A 54 21.36 1.93 -5.10
N GLU A 55 22.28 1.12 -4.59
CA GLU A 55 23.69 1.13 -4.96
C GLU A 55 23.90 0.72 -6.42
N ARG A 56 23.26 -0.37 -6.87
CA ARG A 56 23.33 -0.82 -8.28
C ARG A 56 22.83 0.23 -9.27
N SER A 57 21.81 1.00 -8.89
CA SER A 57 21.26 2.10 -9.71
C SER A 57 22.01 3.43 -9.51
N GLY A 58 23.04 3.49 -8.66
CA GLY A 58 23.80 4.72 -8.40
C GLY A 58 23.01 5.82 -7.67
N ILE A 59 21.93 5.46 -6.98
CA ILE A 59 21.02 6.41 -6.31
C ILE A 59 21.03 6.27 -4.78
N LEU A 60 21.99 5.53 -4.20
CA LEU A 60 22.07 5.30 -2.75
C LEU A 60 22.06 6.61 -1.95
N GLY A 61 22.75 7.66 -2.41
CA GLY A 61 22.76 8.97 -1.77
C GLY A 61 21.39 9.69 -1.72
N ARG A 62 20.39 9.19 -2.47
CA ARG A 62 19.02 9.70 -2.49
C ARG A 62 18.06 8.92 -1.60
N VAL A 63 18.50 7.84 -0.96
CA VAL A 63 17.64 6.98 -0.13
C VAL A 63 18.05 7.11 1.33
N ARG A 64 17.13 7.59 2.17
CA ARG A 64 17.28 7.64 3.62
C ARG A 64 16.31 6.67 4.28
N VAL A 65 16.86 5.69 4.99
CA VAL A 65 16.05 4.73 5.76
C VAL A 65 15.74 5.31 7.14
N MET A 66 14.47 5.30 7.52
CA MET A 66 14.02 5.68 8.87
C MET A 66 13.16 4.58 9.49
N ARG A 67 13.27 4.41 10.80
CA ARG A 67 12.35 3.57 11.56
C ARG A 67 11.02 4.30 11.68
N MET A 68 9.93 3.68 11.24
CA MET A 68 8.58 4.16 11.53
C MET A 68 7.63 2.97 11.57
N ASP A 69 6.90 2.83 12.67
CA ASP A 69 5.73 1.97 12.72
C ASP A 69 4.48 2.81 12.50
N VAL A 70 3.65 2.40 11.55
CA VAL A 70 2.42 3.13 11.23
C VAL A 70 1.35 2.97 12.31
N THR A 71 1.53 2.04 13.25
CA THR A 71 0.63 1.87 14.40
C THR A 71 1.08 2.69 15.63
N ASP A 72 2.14 3.49 15.51
CA ASP A 72 2.66 4.34 16.58
C ASP A 72 2.51 5.83 16.18
N PRO A 73 1.42 6.51 16.60
CA PRO A 73 1.18 7.91 16.27
C PRO A 73 2.30 8.85 16.68
N ALA A 74 2.94 8.62 17.83
CA ALA A 74 4.03 9.47 18.31
C ALA A 74 5.27 9.31 17.41
N GLY A 75 5.62 8.07 17.06
CA GLY A 75 6.71 7.78 16.13
C GLY A 75 6.46 8.32 14.71
N ILE A 76 5.20 8.34 14.24
CA ILE A 76 4.82 8.99 12.98
C ILE A 76 5.09 10.49 13.05
N GLU A 77 4.61 11.18 14.08
CA GLU A 77 4.80 12.61 14.24
C GLU A 77 6.28 12.98 14.33
N GLU A 78 7.06 12.24 15.11
CA GLU A 78 8.51 12.43 15.23
C GLU A 78 9.19 12.27 13.88
N THR A 79 8.86 11.22 13.13
CA THR A 79 9.42 10.98 11.79
C THR A 79 9.09 12.12 10.84
N VAL A 80 7.82 12.56 10.77
CA VAL A 80 7.41 13.65 9.87
C VAL A 80 8.06 14.97 10.28
N LYS A 81 8.11 15.29 11.58
CA LYS A 81 8.80 16.50 12.07
C LYS A 81 10.29 16.48 11.72
N ALA A 82 10.97 15.34 11.88
CA ALA A 82 12.37 15.22 11.52
C ALA A 82 12.61 15.41 10.01
N VAL A 83 11.75 14.84 9.16
CA VAL A 83 11.83 15.05 7.71
C VAL A 83 11.60 16.51 7.34
N LEU A 84 10.62 17.18 7.95
CA LEU A 84 10.36 18.59 7.69
C LEU A 84 11.47 19.50 8.24
N ALA A 85 12.12 19.13 9.35
CA ALA A 85 13.29 19.87 9.84
C ALA A 85 14.50 19.75 8.89
N ASP A 86 14.71 18.57 8.30
CA ASP A 86 15.85 18.31 7.42
C ASP A 86 15.65 18.81 5.97
N TYR A 87 14.41 18.85 5.48
CA TYR A 87 14.11 19.11 4.07
C TYR A 87 13.02 20.16 3.81
N ASP A 88 12.34 20.68 4.84
CA ASP A 88 11.24 21.66 4.76
C ASP A 88 9.98 21.19 4.00
N ARG A 89 10.01 20.00 3.39
CA ARG A 89 8.95 19.53 2.50
C ARG A 89 8.80 18.02 2.46
N ILE A 90 7.57 17.59 2.15
CA ILE A 90 7.26 16.26 1.60
C ILE A 90 6.33 16.48 0.41
N ASP A 91 6.80 16.16 -0.80
CA ASP A 91 6.05 16.37 -2.04
C ASP A 91 5.17 15.17 -2.40
N VAL A 92 5.65 13.96 -2.09
CA VAL A 92 4.95 12.71 -2.37
C VAL A 92 4.86 11.89 -1.09
N LEU A 93 3.65 11.49 -0.72
CA LEU A 93 3.41 10.46 0.30
C LEU A 93 2.91 9.20 -0.39
N VAL A 94 3.60 8.08 -0.19
CA VAL A 94 3.13 6.75 -0.61
C VAL A 94 2.77 5.93 0.63
N ASN A 95 1.47 5.84 0.89
CA ASN A 95 0.91 4.97 1.92
C ASN A 95 0.84 3.53 1.41
N ASN A 96 1.93 2.78 1.62
CA ASN A 96 2.09 1.40 1.19
C ASN A 96 2.10 0.38 2.35
N ALA A 97 2.49 0.78 3.55
CA ALA A 97 2.55 -0.13 4.70
C ALA A 97 1.22 -0.88 4.89
N GLY A 98 1.32 -2.21 4.97
CA GLY A 98 0.17 -3.06 5.14
C GLY A 98 0.51 -4.54 5.02
N TYR A 99 -0.42 -5.36 5.51
CA TYR A 99 -0.36 -6.81 5.41
C TYR A 99 -1.78 -7.37 5.23
N ALA A 100 -1.89 -8.69 5.02
CA ALA A 100 -3.16 -9.38 4.87
C ALA A 100 -3.29 -10.47 5.94
N ALA A 101 -4.23 -10.32 6.86
CA ALA A 101 -4.75 -11.39 7.68
C ALA A 101 -5.99 -11.98 7.01
N GLY A 102 -6.26 -13.26 7.28
CA GLY A 102 -7.39 -13.95 6.70
C GLY A 102 -7.83 -15.16 7.50
N GLY A 103 -8.79 -15.88 6.97
CA GLY A 103 -9.54 -16.94 7.64
C GLY A 103 -11.03 -16.79 7.43
N PHE A 104 -11.79 -17.79 7.83
CA PHE A 104 -13.25 -17.70 7.84
C PHE A 104 -13.71 -16.86 9.02
N VAL A 105 -14.79 -16.11 8.84
CA VAL A 105 -15.15 -15.00 9.74
C VAL A 105 -15.26 -15.42 11.21
N GLU A 106 -15.85 -16.58 11.50
CA GLU A 106 -16.00 -17.07 12.87
C GLU A 106 -14.70 -17.62 13.49
N GLU A 107 -13.70 -17.94 12.67
CA GLU A 107 -12.43 -18.53 13.13
C GLU A 107 -11.32 -17.49 13.29
N VAL A 108 -11.50 -16.28 12.74
CA VAL A 108 -10.52 -15.22 12.87
C VAL A 108 -10.70 -14.52 14.22
N PRO A 109 -9.68 -14.53 15.11
CA PRO A 109 -9.77 -13.87 16.41
C PRO A 109 -10.04 -12.36 16.26
N PRO A 110 -10.87 -11.74 17.12
CA PRO A 110 -11.15 -10.31 17.08
C PRO A 110 -9.88 -9.42 17.04
N GLU A 111 -8.81 -9.83 17.70
CA GLU A 111 -7.53 -9.12 17.75
C GLU A 111 -6.87 -9.05 16.37
N ALA A 112 -7.00 -10.09 15.54
CA ALA A 112 -6.48 -10.09 14.18
C ALA A 112 -7.25 -9.10 13.28
N TRP A 113 -8.55 -8.94 13.50
CA TRP A 113 -9.34 -7.88 12.84
C TRP A 113 -8.82 -6.50 13.24
N ARG A 114 -8.66 -6.24 14.55
CA ARG A 114 -8.15 -4.96 15.04
C ARG A 114 -6.78 -4.65 14.44
N GLN A 115 -5.80 -5.54 14.59
CA GLN A 115 -4.44 -5.34 14.07
C GLN A 115 -4.42 -5.08 12.54
N GLN A 116 -5.29 -5.77 11.80
CA GLN A 116 -5.43 -5.58 10.36
C GLN A 116 -5.87 -4.16 10.02
N LEU A 117 -6.87 -3.62 10.73
CA LEU A 117 -7.34 -2.24 10.57
C LEU A 117 -6.32 -1.23 11.10
N GLU A 118 -5.68 -1.50 12.23
CA GLU A 118 -4.63 -0.65 12.81
C GLU A 118 -3.53 -0.36 11.80
N THR A 119 -3.02 -1.39 11.12
CA THR A 119 -1.94 -1.19 10.16
C THR A 119 -2.43 -0.63 8.83
N ASN A 120 -3.43 -1.28 8.20
CA ASN A 120 -3.79 -0.96 6.82
C ASN A 120 -4.65 0.30 6.68
N PHE A 121 -5.38 0.69 7.74
CA PHE A 121 -6.31 1.80 7.70
C PHE A 121 -5.93 2.90 8.68
N PHE A 122 -5.94 2.65 10.00
CA PHE A 122 -5.66 3.71 10.97
C PHE A 122 -4.24 4.27 10.84
N GLY A 123 -3.25 3.42 10.59
CA GLY A 123 -1.89 3.87 10.31
C GLY A 123 -1.76 4.69 9.03
N LEU A 124 -2.45 4.31 7.97
CA LEU A 124 -2.54 5.11 6.74
C LEU A 124 -3.15 6.49 7.02
N VAL A 125 -4.24 6.54 7.79
CA VAL A 125 -4.90 7.79 8.19
C VAL A 125 -3.95 8.64 9.04
N ALA A 126 -3.26 8.05 10.02
CA ALA A 126 -2.36 8.76 10.93
C ALA A 126 -1.17 9.39 10.19
N VAL A 127 -0.49 8.63 9.31
CA VAL A 127 0.61 9.15 8.48
C VAL A 127 0.11 10.27 7.57
N THR A 128 -1.05 10.07 6.95
CA THR A 128 -1.66 11.09 6.09
C THR A 128 -1.93 12.37 6.87
N LYS A 129 -2.55 12.28 8.06
CA LYS A 129 -2.83 13.43 8.92
C LYS A 129 -1.57 14.18 9.34
N ALA A 130 -0.47 13.48 9.61
CA ALA A 130 0.79 14.12 9.95
C ALA A 130 1.42 14.90 8.78
N VAL A 131 1.26 14.41 7.55
CA VAL A 131 1.85 15.02 6.34
C VAL A 131 0.97 16.12 5.73
N LEU A 132 -0.35 16.05 5.90
CA LEU A 132 -1.30 16.93 5.24
C LEU A 132 -1.12 18.44 5.49
N PRO A 133 -0.82 18.92 6.72
CA PRO A 133 -0.77 20.36 7.01
C PRO A 133 0.18 21.13 6.09
N GLN A 134 1.40 20.62 5.88
CA GLN A 134 2.37 21.27 5.00
C GLN A 134 1.97 21.20 3.52
N MET A 135 1.39 20.09 3.06
CA MET A 135 0.90 19.99 1.67
C MET A 135 -0.21 21.01 1.41
N ARG A 136 -1.13 21.14 2.38
CA ARG A 136 -2.24 22.10 2.34
C ARG A 136 -1.74 23.54 2.32
N GLU A 137 -0.80 23.88 3.18
CA GLU A 137 -0.20 25.22 3.29
C GLU A 137 0.56 25.61 2.01
N ARG A 138 1.38 24.69 1.49
CA ARG A 138 2.13 24.86 0.23
C ARG A 138 1.25 24.78 -1.01
N ARG A 139 -0.03 24.40 -0.85
CA ARG A 139 -1.03 24.19 -1.90
C ARG A 139 -0.59 23.23 -3.01
N THR A 140 0.24 22.25 -2.64
CA THR A 140 0.82 21.27 -3.56
C THR A 140 1.18 20.00 -2.80
N GLY A 141 1.09 18.87 -3.48
CA GLY A 141 1.43 17.57 -2.92
C GLY A 141 0.71 16.45 -3.65
N LEU A 142 1.24 15.24 -3.51
CA LEU A 142 0.63 14.03 -4.03
C LEU A 142 0.61 12.94 -2.96
N ILE A 143 -0.57 12.43 -2.68
CA ILE A 143 -0.80 11.27 -1.81
C ILE A 143 -1.18 10.10 -2.69
N VAL A 144 -0.46 9.00 -2.54
CA VAL A 144 -0.68 7.72 -3.22
C VAL A 144 -1.02 6.67 -2.16
N ASN A 145 -2.28 6.25 -2.12
CA ASN A 145 -2.75 5.19 -1.26
C ASN A 145 -2.70 3.86 -2.00
N ILE A 146 -2.03 2.85 -1.44
CA ILE A 146 -2.02 1.49 -1.98
C ILE A 146 -3.24 0.73 -1.45
N GLY A 147 -4.30 0.74 -2.24
CA GLY A 147 -5.51 -0.04 -2.02
C GLY A 147 -5.33 -1.49 -2.49
N SER A 148 -6.41 -2.06 -3.01
CA SER A 148 -6.43 -3.40 -3.61
C SER A 148 -7.75 -3.61 -4.35
N VAL A 149 -7.78 -4.53 -5.31
CA VAL A 149 -9.05 -5.06 -5.83
C VAL A 149 -9.96 -5.58 -4.70
N SER A 150 -9.39 -6.06 -3.60
CA SER A 150 -10.13 -6.48 -2.40
C SER A 150 -10.84 -5.33 -1.66
N GLY A 151 -10.57 -4.08 -2.02
CA GLY A 151 -11.34 -2.91 -1.57
C GLY A 151 -12.63 -2.69 -2.36
N ARG A 152 -12.87 -3.47 -3.43
CA ARG A 152 -14.05 -3.34 -4.30
C ARG A 152 -14.79 -4.64 -4.54
N ALA A 153 -14.14 -5.77 -4.32
CA ALA A 153 -14.75 -7.08 -4.30
C ALA A 153 -14.16 -7.90 -3.16
N ALA A 154 -15.02 -8.40 -2.26
CA ALA A 154 -14.60 -9.26 -1.17
C ALA A 154 -14.66 -10.73 -1.59
N PHE A 155 -13.74 -11.53 -1.04
CA PHE A 155 -13.65 -12.97 -1.30
C PHE A 155 -13.61 -13.74 0.03
N PRO A 156 -14.13 -14.97 0.07
CA PRO A 156 -14.02 -15.84 1.24
C PRO A 156 -12.56 -16.00 1.70
N GLY A 157 -12.35 -16.04 3.01
CA GLY A 157 -11.02 -16.17 3.60
C GLY A 157 -10.25 -14.85 3.76
N PHE A 158 -10.77 -13.71 3.29
CA PHE A 158 -10.08 -12.41 3.35
C PHE A 158 -10.87 -11.33 4.09
N GLY A 159 -11.77 -11.70 5.01
CA GLY A 159 -12.67 -10.76 5.70
C GLY A 159 -11.98 -9.52 6.27
N PRO A 160 -10.99 -9.67 7.20
CA PRO A 160 -10.27 -8.55 7.78
C PRO A 160 -9.58 -7.68 6.72
N TYR A 161 -8.85 -8.31 5.81
CA TYR A 161 -8.09 -7.63 4.78
C TYR A 161 -9.00 -6.83 3.83
N ALA A 162 -10.07 -7.44 3.33
CA ALA A 162 -11.05 -6.79 2.48
C ALA A 162 -11.68 -5.61 3.20
N ALA A 163 -12.15 -5.78 4.44
CA ALA A 163 -12.70 -4.68 5.24
C ALA A 163 -11.73 -3.49 5.34
N SER A 164 -10.44 -3.75 5.60
CA SER A 164 -9.42 -2.71 5.64
C SER A 164 -9.26 -1.97 4.31
N LYS A 165 -9.31 -2.68 3.17
CA LYS A 165 -9.14 -2.09 1.85
C LYS A 165 -10.38 -1.34 1.38
N PHE A 166 -11.57 -1.77 1.75
CA PHE A 166 -12.81 -1.01 1.56
C PHE A 166 -12.78 0.31 2.37
N ALA A 167 -12.25 0.28 3.59
CA ALA A 167 -12.09 1.51 4.39
C ALA A 167 -11.12 2.51 3.71
N VAL A 168 -10.03 2.01 3.11
CA VAL A 168 -9.08 2.85 2.35
C VAL A 168 -9.73 3.47 1.10
N GLU A 169 -10.64 2.77 0.41
CA GLU A 169 -11.41 3.34 -0.71
C GLU A 169 -12.21 4.57 -0.27
N GLY A 170 -13.07 4.40 0.74
CA GLY A 170 -13.93 5.49 1.23
C GLY A 170 -13.11 6.67 1.75
N PHE A 171 -12.05 6.40 2.52
CA PHE A 171 -11.14 7.45 3.00
C PHE A 171 -10.47 8.21 1.85
N SER A 172 -10.01 7.52 0.81
CA SER A 172 -9.33 8.15 -0.32
C SER A 172 -10.28 9.03 -1.15
N GLU A 173 -11.54 8.63 -1.29
CA GLU A 173 -12.58 9.45 -1.93
C GLU A 173 -12.84 10.74 -1.15
N CYS A 174 -13.10 10.64 0.16
CA CYS A 174 -13.30 11.81 1.02
C CYS A 174 -12.09 12.74 0.96
N LEU A 175 -10.89 12.20 1.16
CA LEU A 175 -9.65 12.96 1.16
C LEU A 175 -9.44 13.70 -0.17
N ARG A 176 -9.76 13.07 -1.31
CA ARG A 176 -9.65 13.72 -2.62
C ARG A 176 -10.54 14.96 -2.72
N HIS A 177 -11.77 14.90 -2.22
CA HIS A 177 -12.69 16.03 -2.21
C HIS A 177 -12.21 17.15 -1.29
N GLU A 178 -11.80 16.80 -0.06
CA GLU A 178 -11.32 17.75 0.94
C GLU A 178 -10.06 18.50 0.47
N MET A 179 -9.15 17.80 -0.22
CA MET A 179 -7.84 18.32 -0.58
C MET A 179 -7.76 19.03 -1.93
N SER A 180 -8.75 18.81 -2.81
CA SER A 180 -8.80 19.44 -4.13
C SER A 180 -8.72 20.98 -4.10
N PRO A 181 -9.41 21.70 -3.19
CA PRO A 181 -9.31 23.17 -3.09
C PRO A 181 -7.91 23.69 -2.72
N PHE A 182 -7.07 22.82 -2.15
CA PHE A 182 -5.70 23.11 -1.75
C PHE A 182 -4.68 22.62 -2.77
N GLY A 183 -5.08 22.16 -3.97
CA GLY A 183 -4.13 21.71 -4.99
C GLY A 183 -3.38 20.41 -4.65
N VAL A 184 -3.74 19.74 -3.55
CA VAL A 184 -3.16 18.46 -3.14
C VAL A 184 -3.90 17.33 -3.84
N LYS A 185 -3.14 16.49 -4.53
CA LYS A 185 -3.67 15.37 -5.33
C LYS A 185 -3.72 14.12 -4.47
N VAL A 186 -4.81 13.37 -4.61
CA VAL A 186 -4.96 12.04 -3.99
C VAL A 186 -5.20 11.01 -5.07
N VAL A 187 -4.47 9.91 -5.01
CA VAL A 187 -4.51 8.80 -5.96
C VAL A 187 -4.58 7.49 -5.18
N LEU A 188 -5.40 6.57 -5.68
CA LEU A 188 -5.63 5.24 -5.15
C LEU A 188 -5.23 4.20 -6.20
N LEU A 189 -4.28 3.34 -5.84
CA LEU A 189 -3.89 2.20 -6.66
C LEU A 189 -4.64 0.97 -6.18
N GLU A 190 -5.22 0.22 -7.12
CA GLU A 190 -6.02 -0.98 -6.85
C GLU A 190 -5.32 -2.20 -7.49
N PRO A 191 -4.18 -2.65 -6.94
CA PRO A 191 -3.49 -3.84 -7.45
C PRO A 191 -4.31 -5.11 -7.17
N GLY A 192 -4.31 -6.00 -8.15
CA GLY A 192 -4.74 -7.39 -8.01
C GLY A 192 -3.67 -8.25 -7.32
N ALA A 193 -3.67 -9.55 -7.62
CA ALA A 193 -2.60 -10.43 -7.15
C ALA A 193 -1.27 -10.09 -7.84
N TYR A 194 -0.25 -9.80 -7.03
CA TYR A 194 1.14 -9.55 -7.46
C TYR A 194 2.10 -10.46 -6.69
N ARG A 195 3.27 -10.78 -7.29
CA ARG A 195 4.34 -11.54 -6.65
C ARG A 195 5.03 -10.69 -5.58
N THR A 196 4.44 -10.62 -4.40
CA THR A 196 5.02 -9.95 -3.23
C THR A 196 4.93 -10.83 -1.98
N PRO A 197 5.76 -10.57 -0.94
CA PRO A 197 5.72 -11.36 0.29
C PRO A 197 4.44 -11.25 1.11
N ILE A 198 3.49 -10.37 0.74
CA ILE A 198 2.27 -10.11 1.51
C ILE A 198 1.44 -11.38 1.73
N TRP A 199 1.37 -12.24 0.72
CA TRP A 199 0.60 -13.48 0.79
C TRP A 199 1.31 -14.54 1.62
N ASN A 200 2.64 -14.65 1.53
CA ASN A 200 3.37 -15.65 2.32
C ASN A 200 3.34 -15.32 3.82
N LYS A 201 3.47 -14.03 4.18
CA LYS A 201 3.39 -13.58 5.59
C LYS A 201 1.97 -13.58 6.15
N GLY A 202 0.98 -13.36 5.28
CA GLY A 202 -0.42 -13.26 5.64
C GLY A 202 -1.12 -14.61 5.73
N LEU A 203 -0.92 -15.46 4.73
CA LEU A 203 -1.52 -16.79 4.66
C LEU A 203 -0.95 -17.73 5.73
N SER A 204 0.28 -17.52 6.19
CA SER A 204 0.85 -18.28 7.32
C SER A 204 0.17 -18.02 8.66
N GLN A 205 -0.56 -16.91 8.78
CA GLN A 205 -1.37 -16.60 9.96
C GLN A 205 -2.81 -17.13 9.84
N ILE A 206 -3.19 -17.65 8.67
CA ILE A 206 -4.49 -18.28 8.46
C ILE A 206 -4.39 -19.74 8.89
N ALA A 207 -4.67 -19.98 10.16
CA ALA A 207 -4.83 -21.32 10.71
C ALA A 207 -6.32 -21.59 10.94
N SER A 208 -6.74 -22.81 10.64
CA SER A 208 -8.06 -23.33 10.97
C SER A 208 -7.84 -24.68 11.66
N ALA A 209 -8.63 -24.96 12.68
CA ALA A 209 -8.56 -26.21 13.42
C ALA A 209 -8.75 -27.41 12.48
N GLU A 210 -8.15 -28.56 12.80
CA GLU A 210 -8.23 -29.75 11.93
C GLU A 210 -9.66 -30.24 11.71
N ASP A 211 -10.53 -30.06 12.71
CA ASP A 211 -11.94 -30.41 12.72
C ASP A 211 -12.88 -29.28 12.22
N SER A 212 -12.31 -28.19 11.73
CA SER A 212 -13.11 -27.04 11.28
C SER A 212 -14.03 -27.38 10.10
N PRO A 213 -15.30 -26.93 10.12
CA PRO A 213 -16.20 -27.06 8.98
C PRO A 213 -15.74 -26.28 7.74
N TYR A 214 -14.79 -25.34 7.88
CA TYR A 214 -14.27 -24.54 6.77
C TYR A 214 -13.02 -25.09 6.13
N ARG A 215 -12.41 -26.14 6.70
CA ARG A 215 -11.08 -26.60 6.29
C ARG A 215 -10.93 -26.79 4.79
N ALA A 216 -11.85 -27.54 4.18
CA ALA A 216 -11.84 -27.79 2.74
C ALA A 216 -11.96 -26.51 1.89
N ARG A 217 -12.79 -25.55 2.33
CA ARG A 217 -12.92 -24.26 1.63
C ARG A 217 -11.70 -23.38 1.82
N LEU A 218 -11.10 -23.39 3.01
CA LEU A 218 -9.87 -22.67 3.28
C LEU A 218 -8.73 -23.21 2.40
N ASP A 219 -8.58 -24.53 2.32
CA ASP A 219 -7.58 -25.17 1.45
C ASP A 219 -7.78 -24.78 -0.03
N ALA A 220 -9.03 -24.70 -0.48
CA ALA A 220 -9.35 -24.21 -1.82
C ALA A 220 -8.96 -22.73 -2.04
N VAL A 221 -9.26 -21.85 -1.06
CA VAL A 221 -8.85 -20.44 -1.09
C VAL A 221 -7.32 -20.30 -1.12
N LEU A 222 -6.61 -21.05 -0.28
CA LEU A 222 -5.15 -21.06 -0.23
C LEU A 222 -4.56 -21.58 -1.54
N LYS A 223 -5.11 -22.66 -2.10
CA LYS A 223 -4.71 -23.22 -3.41
C LYS A 223 -4.93 -22.21 -4.53
N TYR A 224 -6.09 -21.55 -4.57
CA TYR A 224 -6.38 -20.50 -5.55
C TYR A 224 -5.38 -19.35 -5.43
N SER A 225 -5.13 -18.88 -4.20
CA SER A 225 -4.20 -17.77 -3.93
C SER A 225 -2.78 -18.10 -4.35
N ARG A 226 -2.29 -19.32 -4.07
CA ARG A 226 -0.99 -19.80 -4.53
C ARG A 226 -0.90 -19.85 -6.06
N LYS A 227 -1.92 -20.38 -6.74
CA LYS A 227 -1.96 -20.38 -8.22
C LYS A 227 -1.95 -18.97 -8.80
N ALA A 228 -2.75 -18.07 -8.23
CA ALA A 228 -2.79 -16.67 -8.65
C ALA A 228 -1.41 -16.01 -8.49
N ALA A 229 -0.70 -16.29 -7.40
CA ALA A 229 0.66 -15.80 -7.15
C ALA A 229 1.70 -16.31 -8.16
N VAL A 230 1.59 -17.57 -8.64
CA VAL A 230 2.49 -18.11 -9.68
C VAL A 230 2.35 -17.33 -11.00
N THR A 231 1.13 -17.03 -11.41
CA THR A 231 0.83 -16.30 -12.65
C THR A 231 0.84 -14.78 -12.49
N ALA A 232 1.17 -14.30 -11.30
CA ALA A 232 1.03 -12.89 -10.98
C ALA A 232 2.09 -12.04 -11.70
N PRO A 233 1.70 -10.84 -12.20
CA PRO A 233 2.60 -9.92 -12.87
C PRO A 233 3.77 -9.46 -12.00
N ASP A 234 4.73 -8.81 -12.65
CA ASP A 234 5.89 -8.22 -11.97
C ASP A 234 5.45 -7.04 -11.08
N PRO A 235 5.75 -7.05 -9.76
CA PRO A 235 5.45 -5.92 -8.89
C PRO A 235 6.12 -4.59 -9.31
N GLN A 236 7.14 -4.62 -10.18
CA GLN A 236 7.74 -3.43 -10.78
C GLN A 236 6.71 -2.58 -11.55
N GLU A 237 5.66 -3.19 -12.13
CA GLU A 237 4.58 -2.47 -12.81
C GLU A 237 3.91 -1.41 -11.92
N VAL A 238 3.78 -1.71 -10.62
CA VAL A 238 3.19 -0.79 -9.64
C VAL A 238 4.13 0.41 -9.40
N ALA A 239 5.42 0.14 -9.17
CA ALA A 239 6.42 1.19 -8.97
C ALA A 239 6.55 2.09 -10.22
N ASP A 240 6.57 1.49 -11.42
CA ASP A 240 6.63 2.23 -12.68
C ASP A 240 5.39 3.08 -12.92
N LEU A 241 4.20 2.59 -12.54
CA LEU A 241 2.99 3.41 -12.59
C LEU A 241 3.08 4.59 -11.63
N ILE A 242 3.53 4.40 -10.39
CA ILE A 242 3.73 5.50 -9.43
C ILE A 242 4.72 6.52 -10.01
N GLY A 243 5.83 6.05 -10.58
CA GLY A 243 6.82 6.89 -11.25
C GLY A 243 6.25 7.73 -12.42
N ARG A 244 5.22 7.22 -13.12
CA ARG A 244 4.46 8.01 -14.10
C ARG A 244 3.51 8.99 -13.42
N ILE A 245 2.76 8.56 -12.41
CA ILE A 245 1.74 9.36 -11.71
C ILE A 245 2.35 10.62 -11.10
N VAL A 246 3.55 10.53 -10.49
CA VAL A 246 4.21 11.67 -9.86
C VAL A 246 4.57 12.79 -10.85
N ARG A 247 4.61 12.49 -12.15
CA ARG A 247 4.85 13.46 -13.23
C ARG A 247 3.55 14.00 -13.85
N LEU A 248 2.38 13.50 -13.47
CA LEU A 248 1.11 13.92 -14.04
C LEU A 248 0.62 15.23 -13.40
N ARG A 249 0.23 16.18 -14.27
CA ARG A 249 -0.43 17.42 -13.83
C ARG A 249 -1.79 17.16 -13.19
N SER A 250 -2.58 16.21 -13.72
CA SER A 250 -3.91 15.89 -13.21
C SER A 250 -4.15 14.37 -13.23
N PRO A 251 -3.63 13.63 -12.22
CA PRO A 251 -3.84 12.19 -12.14
C PRO A 251 -5.30 11.87 -11.79
N ARG A 252 -5.78 10.73 -12.30
CA ARG A 252 -7.09 10.17 -11.95
C ARG A 252 -7.08 9.73 -10.49
N LEU A 253 -8.27 9.62 -9.90
CA LEU A 253 -8.37 9.07 -8.55
C LEU A 253 -7.94 7.60 -8.53
N ARG A 254 -8.31 6.78 -9.51
CA ARG A 254 -8.14 5.32 -9.47
C ARG A 254 -7.28 4.76 -10.59
N TYR A 255 -6.42 3.82 -10.22
CA TYR A 255 -5.63 3.02 -11.15
C TYR A 255 -5.67 1.54 -10.77
N VAL A 256 -6.41 0.74 -11.54
CA VAL A 256 -6.48 -0.71 -11.39
C VAL A 256 -5.32 -1.37 -12.10
N LEU A 257 -4.60 -2.25 -11.40
CA LEU A 257 -3.52 -3.06 -11.97
C LEU A 257 -3.73 -4.56 -11.71
N GLY A 258 -3.01 -5.40 -12.46
CA GLY A 258 -3.10 -6.84 -12.37
C GLY A 258 -4.04 -7.45 -13.42
N ARG A 259 -3.69 -8.67 -13.86
CA ARG A 259 -4.45 -9.41 -14.88
C ARG A 259 -5.85 -9.72 -14.36
N GLY A 260 -6.88 -9.43 -15.14
CA GLY A 260 -8.28 -9.71 -14.80
C GLY A 260 -8.91 -8.78 -13.75
N SER A 261 -8.13 -7.91 -13.08
CA SER A 261 -8.63 -7.02 -12.03
C SER A 261 -9.79 -6.13 -12.48
N ARG A 262 -9.69 -5.52 -13.68
CA ARG A 262 -10.74 -4.67 -14.24
C ARG A 262 -12.02 -5.43 -14.58
N LEU A 263 -11.88 -6.65 -15.11
CA LEU A 263 -13.02 -7.51 -15.43
C LEU A 263 -13.74 -7.94 -14.15
N MET A 264 -12.99 -8.29 -13.11
CA MET A 264 -13.56 -8.68 -11.82
C MET A 264 -14.28 -7.52 -11.13
N ILE A 265 -13.68 -6.33 -11.08
CA ILE A 265 -14.34 -5.13 -10.54
C ILE A 265 -15.60 -4.78 -11.37
N GLY A 266 -15.50 -4.81 -12.70
CA GLY A 266 -16.64 -4.56 -13.59
C GLY A 266 -17.75 -5.59 -13.40
N GLY A 267 -17.40 -6.87 -13.30
CA GLY A 267 -18.34 -7.95 -13.03
C GLY A 267 -19.05 -7.78 -11.69
N ARG A 268 -18.34 -7.41 -10.62
CA ARG A 268 -18.95 -7.12 -9.31
C ARG A 268 -19.91 -5.94 -9.35
N ALA A 269 -19.62 -4.93 -10.17
CA ALA A 269 -20.45 -3.72 -10.29
C ALA A 269 -21.69 -3.93 -11.16
N LEU A 270 -21.61 -4.77 -12.20
CA LEU A 270 -22.65 -4.90 -13.22
C LEU A 270 -23.50 -6.16 -13.10
N LEU A 271 -22.95 -7.26 -12.57
CA LEU A 271 -23.68 -8.52 -12.46
C LEU A 271 -24.61 -8.52 -11.24
N PRO A 272 -25.80 -9.16 -11.33
CA PRO A 272 -26.58 -9.50 -10.15
C PRO A 272 -25.72 -10.25 -9.13
N TRP A 273 -25.90 -9.97 -7.84
CA TRP A 273 -25.08 -10.55 -6.78
C TRP A 273 -25.03 -12.09 -6.85
N SER A 274 -26.17 -12.75 -7.09
CA SER A 274 -26.25 -14.20 -7.19
C SER A 274 -25.43 -14.79 -8.35
N TRP A 275 -25.19 -14.02 -9.42
CA TRP A 275 -24.36 -14.46 -10.54
C TRP A 275 -22.89 -14.35 -10.19
N PHE A 276 -22.50 -13.21 -9.60
CA PHE A 276 -21.13 -13.00 -9.12
C PHE A 276 -20.76 -14.03 -8.04
N GLU A 277 -21.65 -14.28 -7.10
CA GLU A 277 -21.51 -15.29 -6.05
C GLU A 277 -21.27 -16.69 -6.63
N ARG A 278 -22.02 -17.09 -7.66
CA ARG A 278 -21.80 -18.38 -8.35
C ARG A 278 -20.44 -18.46 -9.05
N ILE A 279 -19.95 -17.36 -9.63
CA ILE A 279 -18.61 -17.31 -10.24
C ILE A 279 -17.54 -17.54 -9.17
N VAL A 280 -17.64 -16.84 -8.03
CA VAL A 280 -16.72 -17.00 -6.90
C VAL A 280 -16.78 -18.43 -6.35
N ALA A 281 -17.98 -18.97 -6.13
CA ALA A 281 -18.17 -20.32 -5.63
C ALA A 281 -17.57 -21.39 -6.56
N ARG A 282 -17.63 -21.21 -7.89
CA ARG A 282 -17.01 -22.12 -8.86
C ARG A 282 -15.48 -22.04 -8.87
N ALA A 283 -14.90 -20.87 -8.59
CA ALA A 283 -13.45 -20.70 -8.52
C ALA A 283 -12.82 -21.37 -7.27
N LEU A 284 -13.65 -21.65 -6.26
CA LEU A 284 -13.26 -22.26 -4.97
C LEU A 284 -13.64 -23.76 -4.87
N LYS A 285 -14.01 -24.40 -5.99
CA LYS A 285 -14.14 -25.86 -6.11
C LYS A 285 -12.86 -26.44 -6.70
#